data_AF-A0A6A6U5U0-F1
#
_entry.id   AF-A0A6A6U5U0-F1
#
_cell.length_a   1.000
_cell.length_b   1.000
_cell.length_c   1.000
_cell.angle_alpha   90.00
_cell.angle_beta   90.00
_cell.angle_gamma   90.00
#
_symmetry.space_group_name_H-M   'P 1'
#
loop_
_entity.id
_entity.type
_entity.pdbx_description
1 polymer ?
#
loop_
_entity_poly.entity_id
_entity_poly.type
_entity_poly.pdbx_seq_one_letter_code
_entity_poly.pdbx_strand_id
1 'polypeptide(L)'
;MVHETQPGTYLGHEWGDLGSITKQKGITTYSLSPNRQRPFAGAARAAIFNVSRRAKNQVLYWAPPLLGMYFLLDWANKRNHYLNSKAGRLEYADEEE
;
A
#
# COMPACT_ATOMS: atom_id res chain seq x y z
N MET A 1 -23.20 -35.99 7.80
CA MET A 1 -23.88 -34.78 8.28
C MET A 1 -23.48 -33.65 7.35
N VAL A 2 -24.41 -33.14 6.55
CA VAL A 2 -24.19 -31.94 5.74
C VAL A 2 -24.33 -30.78 6.71
N HIS A 3 -23.22 -30.14 7.07
CA HIS A 3 -23.26 -28.91 7.85
C HIS A 3 -23.78 -27.82 6.91
N GLU A 4 -25.04 -27.43 7.09
CA GLU A 4 -25.60 -26.25 6.45
C GLU A 4 -24.93 -25.04 7.12
N THR A 5 -24.24 -24.20 6.35
CA THR A 5 -23.68 -22.94 6.86
C THR A 5 -24.80 -22.09 7.43
N GLN A 6 -24.63 -21.52 8.64
CA GLN A 6 -25.64 -20.66 9.24
C GLN A 6 -26.00 -19.50 8.29
N PRO A 7 -27.28 -19.12 8.16
CA PRO A 7 -27.68 -18.01 7.29
C PRO A 7 -27.02 -16.72 7.75
N GLY A 8 -26.28 -16.06 6.84
CA GLY A 8 -25.58 -14.79 7.08
C GLY A 8 -24.06 -14.90 7.24
N THR A 9 -23.47 -16.09 7.15
CA THR A 9 -22.00 -16.27 7.19
C THR A 9 -21.43 -16.58 5.80
N TYR A 10 -20.32 -15.92 5.44
CA TYR A 10 -19.61 -16.09 4.15
C TYR A 10 -18.35 -16.95 4.26
N LEU A 11 -18.02 -17.37 5.47
CA LEU A 11 -16.94 -18.29 5.79
C LEU A 11 -17.54 -19.41 6.62
N GLY A 12 -17.21 -20.65 6.28
CA GLY A 12 -17.63 -21.78 7.08
C GLY A 12 -16.79 -21.90 8.35
N HIS A 13 -17.27 -22.72 9.29
CA HIS A 13 -16.80 -22.71 10.68
C HIS A 13 -15.64 -23.69 10.94
N GLU A 14 -15.35 -24.60 10.00
CA GLU A 14 -14.44 -25.72 10.21
C GLU A 14 -13.61 -26.07 8.97
N TRP A 15 -12.51 -26.79 9.18
CA TRP A 15 -11.73 -27.37 8.09
C TRP A 15 -12.56 -28.45 7.37
N GLY A 16 -12.69 -28.31 6.05
CA GLY A 16 -13.53 -29.19 5.23
C GLY A 16 -14.85 -28.53 4.80
N ASP A 17 -15.30 -27.51 5.53
CA ASP A 17 -16.41 -26.65 5.15
C ASP A 17 -15.99 -25.18 5.33
N LEU A 18 -15.16 -24.69 4.41
CA LEU A 18 -14.60 -23.32 4.47
C LEU A 18 -15.54 -22.27 3.87
N GLY A 19 -16.74 -22.65 3.40
CA GLY A 19 -17.66 -21.71 2.74
C GLY A 19 -17.22 -21.29 1.33
N SER A 20 -16.44 -22.12 0.63
CA SER A 20 -16.08 -21.87 -0.77
C SER A 20 -17.34 -21.85 -1.65
N ILE A 21 -17.63 -20.71 -2.27
CA ILE A 21 -18.81 -20.49 -3.13
C ILE A 21 -18.88 -21.51 -4.28
N THR A 22 -17.73 -21.97 -4.77
CA THR A 22 -17.65 -22.95 -5.86
C THR A 22 -16.98 -24.25 -5.42
N LYS A 23 -17.57 -25.38 -5.81
CA LYS A 23 -16.94 -26.71 -5.66
C LYS A 23 -15.69 -26.79 -6.56
N GLN A 24 -14.53 -27.07 -5.98
CA GLN A 24 -13.28 -27.23 -6.70
C GLN A 24 -13.10 -28.69 -7.11
N LYS A 25 -12.97 -28.97 -8.41
CA LYS A 25 -12.74 -30.33 -8.96
C LYS A 25 -11.69 -30.26 -10.06
N GLY A 26 -10.76 -31.23 -10.07
CA GLY A 26 -9.75 -31.36 -11.13
C GLY A 26 -8.48 -30.52 -10.96
N ILE A 27 -8.30 -29.87 -9.81
CA ILE A 27 -7.07 -29.12 -9.49
C ILE A 27 -6.16 -30.04 -8.66
N THR A 28 -4.93 -30.25 -9.12
CA THR A 28 -3.90 -31.01 -8.39
C THR A 28 -2.74 -30.11 -8.05
N THR A 29 -2.44 -29.99 -6.76
CA THR A 29 -1.37 -29.12 -6.24
C THR A 29 -0.20 -29.97 -5.78
N TYR A 30 1.00 -29.63 -6.23
CA TYR A 30 2.24 -30.28 -5.82
C TYR A 30 3.09 -29.32 -4.99
N SER A 31 3.74 -29.84 -3.95
CA SER A 31 4.66 -29.07 -3.13
C SER A 31 5.86 -29.92 -2.73
N LEU A 32 7.00 -29.26 -2.49
CA LEU A 32 8.22 -29.90 -1.98
C LEU A 32 8.41 -29.51 -0.51
N SER A 33 8.84 -30.45 0.33
CA SER A 33 9.19 -30.15 1.73
C SER A 33 10.18 -28.96 1.83
N PRO A 34 9.95 -27.98 2.73
CA PRO A 34 10.83 -26.82 2.89
C PRO A 34 12.29 -27.19 3.19
N ASN A 35 12.52 -28.30 3.92
CA ASN A 35 13.86 -28.78 4.27
C ASN A 35 14.68 -29.25 3.05
N ARG A 36 14.01 -29.46 1.90
CA ARG A 36 14.65 -29.82 0.62
C ARG A 36 14.76 -28.64 -0.35
N GLN A 37 14.36 -27.44 0.07
CA GLN A 37 14.44 -26.23 -0.73
C GLN A 37 15.56 -25.31 -0.20
N ARG A 38 16.11 -24.47 -1.09
CA ARG A 38 17.02 -23.39 -0.71
C ARG A 38 16.17 -22.14 -0.41
N PRO A 39 16.08 -21.67 0.85
CA PRO A 39 15.08 -20.66 1.25
C PRO A 39 15.23 -19.31 0.55
N PHE A 40 16.45 -18.94 0.15
CA PHE A 40 16.73 -17.66 -0.53
C PHE A 40 17.18 -17.83 -2.00
N ALA A 41 16.89 -18.97 -2.62
CA ALA A 41 17.24 -19.17 -4.03
C ALA A 41 16.58 -18.08 -4.90
N GLY A 42 17.40 -17.31 -5.63
CA GLY A 42 16.93 -16.25 -6.52
C GLY A 42 16.44 -14.98 -5.81
N ALA A 43 16.57 -14.87 -4.48
CA ALA A 43 16.08 -13.74 -3.71
C ALA A 43 16.68 -12.41 -4.17
N ALA A 44 18.00 -12.33 -4.42
CA ALA A 44 18.65 -11.10 -4.88
C ALA A 44 18.12 -10.62 -6.24
N ARG A 45 18.03 -11.53 -7.22
CA ARG A 45 17.50 -11.22 -8.56
C ARG A 45 16.03 -10.79 -8.48
N ALA A 46 15.23 -11.49 -7.69
CA ALA A 46 13.82 -11.13 -7.47
C ALA A 46 13.69 -9.78 -6.74
N ALA A 47 14.51 -9.52 -5.72
CA ALA A 47 14.50 -8.28 -4.97
C ALA A 47 14.82 -7.07 -5.86
N ILE A 48 15.70 -7.21 -6.85
CA ILE A 48 16.03 -6.09 -7.74
C ILE A 48 14.97 -5.96 -8.85
N PHE A 49 14.76 -7.00 -9.65
CA PHE A 49 13.94 -6.87 -10.87
C PHE A 49 12.44 -6.97 -10.60
N ASN A 50 12.00 -7.85 -9.68
CA ASN A 50 10.58 -7.98 -9.40
C ASN A 50 10.07 -6.85 -8.51
N VAL A 51 10.88 -6.32 -7.59
CA VAL A 51 10.49 -5.15 -6.79
C VAL A 51 10.47 -3.90 -7.65
N SER A 52 11.50 -3.63 -8.47
CA SER A 52 11.51 -2.46 -9.35
C SER A 52 10.32 -2.45 -10.33
N ARG A 53 10.01 -3.59 -10.96
CA ARG A 53 8.82 -3.76 -11.80
C ARG A 53 7.53 -3.45 -11.04
N ARG A 54 7.36 -3.97 -9.81
CA ARG A 54 6.16 -3.72 -8.99
C ARG A 54 6.06 -2.27 -8.53
N ALA A 55 7.17 -1.68 -8.09
CA ALA A 55 7.23 -0.29 -7.63
C ALA A 55 6.89 0.68 -8.76
N LYS A 56 7.46 0.47 -9.96
CA LYS A 56 7.17 1.30 -11.14
C LYS A 56 5.69 1.30 -11.50
N ASN A 57 5.01 0.16 -11.38
CA ASN A 57 3.57 0.08 -11.71
C ASN A 57 2.69 0.85 -10.72
N GLN A 58 3.20 1.17 -9.52
CA GLN A 58 2.44 1.85 -8.48
C GLN A 58 2.90 3.30 -8.26
N VAL A 59 4.06 3.68 -8.78
CA VAL A 59 4.70 4.98 -8.53
C VAL A 59 3.77 6.16 -8.83
N LEU A 60 2.95 6.06 -9.88
CA LEU A 60 2.07 7.15 -10.28
C LEU A 60 0.86 7.34 -9.38
N TYR A 61 0.51 6.37 -8.53
CA TYR A 61 -0.61 6.52 -7.60
C TYR A 61 -0.21 7.28 -6.33
N TRP A 62 1.01 7.09 -5.85
CA TRP A 62 1.46 7.67 -4.58
C TRP A 62 2.50 8.79 -4.75
N ALA A 63 3.33 8.76 -5.80
CA ALA A 63 4.37 9.78 -5.96
C ALA A 63 3.81 11.17 -6.27
N PRO A 64 2.81 11.36 -7.16
CA PRO A 64 2.22 12.67 -7.40
C PRO A 64 1.63 13.35 -6.15
N PRO A 65 0.78 12.69 -5.33
CA PRO A 65 0.29 13.33 -4.11
C PRO A 65 1.41 13.60 -3.11
N LEU A 66 2.41 12.73 -2.94
CA LEU A 66 3.54 13.00 -2.03
C LEU A 66 4.38 14.20 -2.49
N LEU A 67 4.69 14.30 -3.78
CA LEU A 67 5.41 15.43 -4.34
C LEU A 67 4.61 16.72 -4.19
N GLY A 68 3.31 16.70 -4.50
CA GLY A 68 2.41 17.82 -4.31
C GLY A 68 2.40 18.31 -2.85
N MET A 69 2.30 17.39 -1.90
CA MET A 69 2.34 17.70 -0.48
C MET A 69 3.67 18.29 -0.04
N TYR A 70 4.80 17.76 -0.55
CA TYR A 70 6.12 18.29 -0.23
C TYR A 70 6.28 19.74 -0.70
N PHE A 71 5.89 20.05 -1.93
CA PHE A 71 5.96 21.42 -2.46
C PHE A 71 5.02 22.37 -1.73
N LEU A 72 3.81 21.91 -1.40
CA LEU A 72 2.86 22.71 -0.63
C LEU A 72 3.40 23.05 0.76
N LEU A 73 4.02 22.07 1.44
CA LEU A 73 4.61 22.27 2.76
C LEU A 73 5.82 23.20 2.71
N ASP A 74 6.70 23.06 1.71
CA ASP A 74 7.83 23.97 1.51
C ASP A 74 7.37 25.41 1.27
N TRP A 75 6.36 25.61 0.43
CA TRP A 75 5.73 26.92 0.21
C TRP A 75 5.13 27.48 1.50
N ALA A 76 4.35 26.67 2.24
CA ALA A 76 3.69 27.09 3.47
C ALA A 76 4.70 27.53 4.54
N ASN A 77 5.79 26.77 4.72
CA ASN A 77 6.85 27.12 5.67
C ASN A 77 7.56 28.42 5.29
N LYS A 78 7.95 28.57 4.01
CA LYS A 78 8.59 29.81 3.52
C LYS A 78 7.68 31.01 3.68
N ARG A 79 6.40 30.87 3.33
CA ARG A 79 5.40 31.93 3.47
C ARG A 79 5.18 32.29 4.94
N ASN A 80 5.08 31.32 5.83
CA ASN A 80 4.94 31.55 7.27
C ASN A 80 6.16 32.31 7.84
N HIS A 81 7.37 31.89 7.49
CA HIS A 81 8.59 32.60 7.92
C HIS A 81 8.66 34.02 7.37
N TYR A 82 8.25 34.23 6.12
CA TYR A 82 8.21 35.56 5.51
C TYR A 82 7.23 36.50 6.22
N LEU A 83 6.00 36.06 6.46
CA LEU A 83 4.98 36.86 7.15
C LEU A 83 5.40 37.23 8.59
N ASN A 84 6.10 36.32 9.27
CA ASN A 84 6.64 36.57 10.61
C ASN A 84 7.98 37.35 10.62
N SER A 85 8.51 37.71 9.45
CA SER A 85 9.72 38.53 9.32
C SER A 85 9.42 40.02 9.46
N LYS A 86 10.46 40.84 9.66
CA LYS A 86 10.31 42.31 9.72
C LYS A 86 9.84 42.90 8.39
N ALA A 87 10.33 42.38 7.26
CA ALA A 87 9.94 42.83 5.93
C ALA A 87 8.48 42.49 5.62
N GLY A 88 8.05 41.26 5.94
CA GLY A 88 6.66 40.84 5.73
C GLY A 88 5.67 41.62 6.61
N ARG A 89 6.03 41.91 7.87
CA ARG A 89 5.18 42.79 8.70
C ARG A 89 5.04 44.20 8.15
N LEU A 90 6.10 44.75 7.54
CA LEU A 90 6.05 46.10 6.97
C LEU A 90 5.20 46.14 5.70
N GLU A 91 5.30 45.11 4.84
CA GLU A 91 4.54 45.02 3.59
C GLU A 91 3.02 44.88 3.82
N TYR A 92 2.61 44.19 4.90
CA TYR A 92 1.19 44.01 5.25
C TYR A 92 0.68 44.96 6.36
N ALA A 93 1.53 45.86 6.87
CA ALA A 93 1.11 46.83 7.90
C ALA A 93 0.21 47.95 7.33
N ASP A 94 0.38 48.28 6.05
CA ASP A 94 -0.35 49.37 5.38
C ASP A 94 -1.65 48.88 4.70
N GLU A 95 -1.93 47.58 4.71
CA GLU A 95 -3.15 46.99 4.11
C GLU A 95 -4.33 46.87 5.11
N GLU A 96 -4.12 47.17 6.40
CA GLU A 96 -5.17 47.15 7.44
C GLU A 96 -5.92 48.50 7.63
N GLU A 97 -5.67 49.52 6.78
CA GLU A 97 -6.38 50.82 6.76
C GLU A 97 -7.35 50.93 5.56
#